data_AF-A0A956HNI3-F1
#
_entry.id   AF-A0A956HNI3-F1
#
_cell.length_a   1.000
_cell.length_b   1.000
_cell.length_c   1.000
_cell.angle_alpha   90.00
_cell.angle_beta   90.00
_cell.angle_gamma   90.00
#
_symmetry.space_group_name_H-M   'P 1'
#
loop_
_entity.id
_entity.type
_entity.pdbx_description
1 polymer ?
#
loop_
_entity_poly.entity_id
_entity_poly.type
_entity_poly.pdbx_seq_one_letter_code
_entity_poly.pdbx_strand_id
1 'polypeptide(L)'
;QLAGFTRRWRQVPYGAAGRSRVDLLLSRGGRAIAGAGRVDRQGDARVYVEVKNTTLVYQTGEDPRAAGRRLAAFPDAVTERGRKHLHELQHVVTQEGQRAALVLCVQRSDCDAFAPADAIDPAWGSAARAAVAAGVEVYALCGAFAPAGITLDRRLPIEL
;
A
#
# COMPACT_ATOMS: atom_id res chain seq x y z
N GLN A 1 1.39 7.12 11.89
CA GLN A 1 0.18 6.26 11.84
C GLN A 1 0.49 4.76 11.91
N LEU A 2 1.66 4.31 11.42
CA LEU A 2 2.12 2.91 11.56
C LEU A 2 3.23 2.73 12.63
N ALA A 3 3.30 3.64 13.61
CA ALA A 3 4.24 3.56 14.74
C ALA A 3 3.59 2.83 15.94
N GLY A 4 4.40 2.47 16.94
CA GLY A 4 3.91 1.87 18.20
C GLY A 4 3.57 0.38 18.15
N PHE A 5 3.79 -0.28 17.00
CA PHE A 5 3.78 -1.74 16.88
C PHE A 5 5.12 -2.30 17.37
N THR A 6 5.08 -3.36 18.17
CA THR A 6 6.27 -3.96 18.80
C THR A 6 6.76 -5.22 18.09
N ARG A 7 5.94 -5.76 17.16
CA ARG A 7 6.29 -6.93 16.35
C ARG A 7 5.97 -6.69 14.88
N ARG A 8 6.81 -7.26 14.02
CA ARG A 8 6.61 -7.32 12.57
C ARG A 8 6.92 -8.70 12.02
N TRP A 9 6.10 -9.17 11.10
CA TRP A 9 6.37 -10.35 10.27
C TRP A 9 6.33 -9.97 8.80
N ARG A 10 7.01 -10.76 7.96
CA ARG A 10 7.08 -10.54 6.52
C ARG A 10 6.40 -11.68 5.77
N GLN A 11 5.80 -11.36 4.63
CA GLN A 11 5.26 -12.36 3.69
C GLN A 11 4.24 -13.31 4.34
N VAL A 12 3.34 -12.75 5.16
CA VAL A 12 2.35 -13.52 5.93
C VAL A 12 1.14 -13.84 5.05
N PRO A 13 0.69 -15.11 4.98
CA PRO A 13 -0.53 -15.46 4.26
C PRO A 13 -1.76 -14.72 4.80
N TYR A 14 -2.57 -14.14 3.93
CA TYR A 14 -3.76 -13.36 4.31
C TYR A 14 -4.86 -13.43 3.26
N GLY A 15 -6.04 -12.89 3.63
CA GLY A 15 -7.18 -12.75 2.74
C GLY A 15 -8.04 -14.01 2.62
N ALA A 16 -9.16 -13.88 1.90
CA ALA A 16 -10.25 -14.86 1.87
C ALA A 16 -9.79 -16.22 1.33
N ALA A 17 -8.92 -16.21 0.32
CA ALA A 17 -8.41 -17.42 -0.32
C ALA A 17 -7.13 -17.95 0.33
N GLY A 18 -6.47 -17.18 1.21
CA GLY A 18 -5.16 -17.53 1.81
C GLY A 18 -4.03 -17.73 0.78
N ARG A 19 -4.23 -17.33 -0.48
CA ARG A 19 -3.28 -17.50 -1.60
C ARG A 19 -2.43 -16.26 -1.84
N SER A 20 -2.60 -15.21 -1.05
CA SER A 20 -1.82 -13.97 -1.11
C SER A 20 -0.96 -13.87 0.15
N ARG A 21 0.19 -13.21 0.03
CA ARG A 21 1.06 -12.91 1.18
C ARG A 21 1.20 -11.41 1.30
N VAL A 22 0.90 -10.86 2.47
CA VAL A 22 1.08 -9.44 2.74
C VAL A 22 2.55 -9.18 3.01
N ASP A 23 3.07 -8.05 2.53
CA ASP A 23 4.49 -7.73 2.69
C ASP A 23 4.89 -7.62 4.16
N LEU A 24 4.07 -6.96 4.98
CA LEU A 24 4.26 -6.83 6.42
C LEU A 24 2.96 -7.06 7.18
N LEU A 25 3.06 -7.73 8.32
CA LEU A 25 2.02 -7.75 9.35
C LEU A 25 2.61 -7.11 10.61
N LEU A 26 1.99 -6.04 11.09
CA LEU A 26 2.38 -5.32 12.30
C LEU A 26 1.43 -5.70 13.44
N SER A 27 1.95 -5.89 14.66
CA SER A 27 1.13 -6.16 15.86
C SER A 27 1.65 -5.42 17.09
N ARG A 28 0.71 -4.96 17.93
CA ARG A 28 0.98 -4.42 19.27
C ARG A 28 0.67 -5.51 20.30
N GLY A 29 1.57 -6.48 20.43
CA GLY A 29 1.34 -7.68 21.27
C GLY A 29 1.47 -8.99 20.49
N GLY A 30 1.22 -10.11 21.18
CA GLY A 30 1.16 -11.46 20.60
C GLY A 30 2.42 -12.31 20.77
N ARG A 31 2.26 -13.63 20.79
CA ARG A 31 3.36 -14.60 20.67
C ARG A 31 3.56 -14.97 19.20
N ALA A 32 4.81 -15.08 18.75
CA ALA A 32 5.08 -15.77 17.49
C ALA A 32 4.70 -17.24 17.67
N ILE A 33 3.81 -17.78 16.84
CA ILE A 33 3.62 -19.23 16.81
C ILE A 33 4.83 -19.80 16.06
N ALA A 34 5.56 -20.69 16.73
CA ALA A 34 6.63 -21.47 16.12
C ALA A 34 6.00 -22.39 15.06
N GLY A 35 6.42 -22.25 13.80
CA GLY A 35 6.04 -23.12 12.70
C GLY A 35 4.95 -22.56 11.76
N ALA A 36 5.23 -22.63 10.46
CA ALA A 36 4.31 -22.41 9.34
C ALA A 36 3.72 -21.01 9.09
N GLY A 37 4.32 -19.94 9.63
CA GLY A 37 3.96 -18.56 9.22
C GLY A 37 2.51 -18.17 9.54
N ARG A 38 1.90 -18.84 10.53
CA ARG A 38 0.59 -18.46 11.08
C ARG A 38 0.81 -17.63 12.34
N VAL A 39 0.19 -16.47 12.39
CA VAL A 39 0.15 -15.64 13.60
C VAL A 39 -1.15 -15.99 14.32
N ASP A 40 -1.09 -16.30 15.62
CA ASP A 40 -2.29 -16.41 16.50
C ASP A 40 -3.19 -15.22 16.17
N ARG A 41 -4.48 -15.39 15.89
CA ARG A 41 -5.36 -14.30 15.38
C ARG A 41 -6.18 -13.60 16.44
N GLN A 42 -6.14 -14.06 17.69
CA GLN A 42 -7.02 -13.57 18.74
C GLN A 42 -6.42 -12.34 19.46
N GLY A 43 -7.22 -11.28 19.65
CA GLY A 43 -7.02 -10.28 20.71
C GLY A 43 -6.02 -9.13 20.46
N ASP A 44 -5.12 -9.21 19.48
CA ASP A 44 -4.13 -8.15 19.23
C ASP A 44 -4.50 -7.24 18.06
N ALA A 45 -4.33 -5.92 18.24
CA ALA A 45 -4.45 -4.93 17.18
C ALA A 45 -3.38 -5.14 16.10
N ARG A 46 -3.83 -5.44 14.87
CA ARG A 46 -2.97 -5.70 13.71
C ARG A 46 -3.14 -4.68 12.61
N VAL A 47 -2.08 -4.51 11.83
CA VAL A 47 -2.15 -3.84 10.53
C VAL A 47 -1.48 -4.72 9.47
N TYR A 48 -2.24 -5.09 8.45
CA TYR A 48 -1.75 -5.73 7.24
C TYR A 48 -1.25 -4.64 6.28
N VAL A 49 0.04 -4.63 5.96
CA VAL A 49 0.66 -3.58 5.14
C VAL A 49 1.21 -4.17 3.85
N GLU A 50 0.57 -3.82 2.74
CA GLU A 50 1.05 -4.11 1.39
C GLU A 50 1.92 -2.94 0.90
N VAL A 51 3.07 -3.24 0.30
CA VAL A 51 3.98 -2.24 -0.25
C VAL A 51 3.99 -2.32 -1.77
N LYS A 52 3.97 -1.17 -2.43
CA LYS A 52 4.20 -1.06 -3.87
C LYS A 52 5.34 -0.09 -4.13
N ASN A 53 6.13 -0.41 -5.15
CA ASN A 53 7.11 0.50 -5.69
C ASN A 53 6.45 1.34 -6.79
N THR A 54 6.71 2.64 -6.78
CA THR A 54 6.18 3.60 -7.76
C THR A 54 7.33 4.41 -8.34
N THR A 55 7.52 4.31 -9.66
CA THR A 55 8.54 5.04 -10.42
C THR A 55 7.93 5.89 -11.54
N LEU A 56 6.72 5.55 -12.00
CA LEU A 56 5.97 6.33 -12.96
C LEU A 56 5.60 7.69 -12.37
N VAL A 57 5.92 8.75 -13.11
CA VAL A 57 5.53 10.13 -12.81
C VAL A 57 5.02 10.76 -14.09
N TYR A 58 3.78 11.23 -14.06
CA TYR A 58 3.25 12.12 -15.09
C TYR A 58 3.87 13.51 -14.95
N GLN A 59 4.40 14.02 -16.04
CA GLN A 59 4.87 15.38 -16.15
C GLN A 59 3.71 16.38 -16.08
N THR A 60 4.05 17.64 -15.84
CA THR A 60 3.07 18.72 -15.82
C THR A 60 2.29 18.77 -17.13
N GLY A 61 0.96 18.63 -17.03
CA GLY A 61 0.04 18.69 -18.17
C GLY A 61 -0.30 17.34 -18.80
N GLU A 62 0.34 16.23 -18.41
CA GLU A 62 0.04 14.89 -18.95
C GLU A 62 -1.22 14.26 -18.35
N ASP A 63 -1.53 14.57 -17.09
CA ASP A 63 -2.76 14.15 -16.42
C ASP A 63 -3.57 15.40 -16.02
N PRO A 64 -4.85 15.52 -16.40
CA PRO A 64 -5.68 16.69 -16.06
C PRO A 64 -5.83 16.89 -14.54
N ARG A 65 -5.72 15.82 -13.74
CA ARG A 65 -5.74 15.90 -12.26
C ARG A 65 -4.48 16.52 -11.68
N ALA A 66 -3.41 16.59 -12.48
CA ALA A 66 -2.13 17.13 -12.05
C ALA A 66 -2.25 18.63 -11.73
N ALA A 67 -3.12 19.38 -12.41
CA ALA A 67 -3.36 20.80 -12.16
C ALA A 67 -2.04 21.61 -12.05
N GLY A 68 -1.10 21.36 -12.98
CA GLY A 68 0.23 22.00 -12.97
C GLY A 68 1.33 21.25 -12.21
N ARG A 69 0.97 20.24 -11.40
CA ARG A 69 1.90 19.45 -10.57
C ARG A 69 2.48 18.25 -11.31
N ARG A 70 3.46 17.58 -10.70
CA ARG A 70 3.97 16.27 -11.14
C ARG A 70 3.34 15.17 -10.30
N LEU A 71 2.65 14.22 -10.93
CA LEU A 71 1.93 13.16 -10.22
C LEU A 71 2.70 11.84 -10.30
N ALA A 72 3.10 11.31 -9.14
CA ALA A 72 3.48 9.91 -9.06
C ALA A 72 2.25 9.03 -9.33
N ALA A 73 2.42 7.94 -10.07
CA ALA A 73 1.30 7.11 -10.44
C ALA A 73 1.62 5.62 -10.41
N PHE A 74 0.62 4.81 -10.09
CA PHE A 74 0.73 3.36 -10.10
C PHE A 74 -0.58 2.75 -10.62
N PRO A 75 -0.53 1.65 -11.40
CA PRO A 75 0.67 0.96 -11.87
C PRO A 75 1.27 1.54 -13.16
N ASP A 76 2.48 1.10 -13.52
CA ASP A 76 3.14 1.40 -14.81
C ASP A 76 2.80 0.40 -15.93
N ALA A 77 2.14 -0.71 -15.58
CA ALA A 77 1.52 -1.67 -16.50
C ALA A 77 0.30 -2.32 -15.84
N VAL A 78 -0.59 -2.91 -16.64
CA VAL A 78 -1.75 -3.67 -16.14
C VAL A 78 -1.30 -4.75 -15.14
N THR A 79 -1.93 -4.79 -13.96
CA THR A 79 -1.52 -5.67 -12.86
C THR A 79 -2.70 -6.36 -12.16
N GLU A 80 -3.05 -7.55 -12.65
CA GLU A 80 -4.05 -8.40 -12.00
C GLU A 80 -3.63 -8.78 -10.56
N ARG A 81 -2.34 -9.05 -10.36
CA ARG A 81 -1.81 -9.34 -9.02
C ARG A 81 -2.02 -8.17 -8.07
N GLY A 82 -1.66 -6.94 -8.48
CA GLY A 82 -1.88 -5.75 -7.64
C GLY A 82 -3.35 -5.55 -7.31
N ARG A 83 -4.24 -5.78 -8.27
CA ARG A 83 -5.69 -5.70 -8.09
C ARG A 83 -6.22 -6.76 -7.11
N LYS A 84 -5.72 -8.00 -7.20
CA LYS A 84 -6.01 -9.05 -6.22
C LYS A 84 -5.63 -8.63 -4.81
N HIS A 85 -4.44 -8.07 -4.59
CA HIS A 85 -4.01 -7.62 -3.27
C HIS A 85 -4.94 -6.54 -2.68
N LEU A 86 -5.47 -5.62 -3.50
CA LEU A 86 -6.45 -4.62 -3.06
C LEU A 86 -7.74 -5.27 -2.53
N HIS A 87 -8.26 -6.28 -3.23
CA HIS A 87 -9.43 -7.03 -2.77
C HIS A 87 -9.18 -7.80 -1.48
N GLU A 88 -7.97 -8.36 -1.30
CA GLU A 88 -7.62 -9.04 -0.05
C GLU A 88 -7.48 -8.04 1.12
N LEU A 89 -6.96 -6.83 0.88
CA LEU A 89 -6.93 -5.77 1.91
C LEU A 89 -8.35 -5.31 2.27
N GLN A 90 -9.24 -5.15 1.27
CA GLN A 90 -10.66 -4.88 1.52
C GLN A 90 -11.31 -5.97 2.39
N HIS A 91 -10.99 -7.24 2.12
CA HIS A 91 -11.49 -8.37 2.91
C HIS A 91 -11.01 -8.29 4.37
N VAL A 92 -9.72 -8.00 4.58
CA VAL A 92 -9.16 -7.81 5.94
C VAL A 92 -9.92 -6.74 6.72
N VAL A 93 -10.26 -5.63 6.08
CA VAL A 93 -11.00 -4.55 6.75
C VAL A 93 -12.46 -4.93 6.99
N THR A 94 -13.16 -5.39 5.95
CA THR A 94 -14.62 -5.55 5.98
C THR A 94 -15.09 -6.84 6.64
N GLN A 95 -14.32 -7.92 6.52
CA GLN A 95 -14.71 -9.25 7.00
C GLN A 95 -13.96 -9.67 8.26
N GLU A 96 -12.68 -9.32 8.37
CA GLU A 96 -11.87 -9.65 9.56
C GLU A 96 -11.88 -8.54 10.63
N GLY A 97 -12.36 -7.34 10.30
CA GLY A 97 -12.40 -6.19 11.21
C GLY A 97 -11.02 -5.68 11.62
N GLN A 98 -9.98 -5.98 10.82
CA GLN A 98 -8.60 -5.59 11.09
C GLN A 98 -8.19 -4.37 10.25
N ARG A 99 -7.13 -3.68 10.65
CA ARG A 99 -6.59 -2.58 9.83
C ARG A 99 -5.79 -3.13 8.65
N ALA A 100 -5.91 -2.46 7.51
CA ALA A 100 -5.10 -2.71 6.33
C ALA A 100 -4.55 -1.39 5.79
N ALA A 101 -3.32 -1.43 5.26
CA ALA A 101 -2.65 -0.28 4.68
C ALA A 101 -1.97 -0.65 3.35
N LEU A 102 -2.11 0.22 2.37
CA LEU A 102 -1.33 0.23 1.13
C LEU A 102 -0.28 1.35 1.23
N VAL A 103 1.00 0.97 1.16
CA VAL A 103 2.12 1.92 1.16
C VAL A 103 2.75 1.96 -0.21
N LEU A 104 2.64 3.10 -0.88
CA LEU A 104 3.27 3.38 -2.16
C LEU A 104 4.61 4.06 -1.90
N CYS A 105 5.68 3.30 -2.05
CA CYS A 105 7.05 3.80 -1.99
C CYS A 105 7.39 4.42 -3.33
N VAL A 106 7.27 5.75 -3.42
CA VAL A 106 7.61 6.52 -4.61
C VAL A 106 9.13 6.71 -4.64
N GLN A 107 9.80 6.00 -5.54
CA GLN A 107 11.25 6.03 -5.69
C GLN A 107 11.73 7.22 -6.51
N ARG A 108 11.17 8.39 -6.24
CA ARG A 108 11.46 9.66 -6.89
C ARG A 108 11.25 10.80 -5.90
N SER A 109 12.09 11.82 -5.95
CA SER A 109 11.97 13.02 -5.11
C SER A 109 11.11 14.12 -5.75
N ASP A 110 10.86 14.01 -7.06
CA ASP A 110 10.36 15.07 -7.94
C ASP A 110 8.85 14.94 -8.27
N CYS A 111 8.05 14.66 -7.25
CA CYS A 111 6.59 14.49 -7.36
C CYS A 111 5.84 15.24 -6.25
N ASP A 112 4.70 15.84 -6.57
CA ASP A 112 3.96 16.69 -5.63
C ASP A 112 2.77 15.97 -5.01
N ALA A 113 2.20 14.99 -5.71
CA ALA A 113 1.09 14.17 -5.27
C ALA A 113 1.15 12.78 -5.92
N PHE A 114 0.27 11.87 -5.48
CA PHE A 114 0.09 10.55 -6.05
C PHE A 114 -1.33 10.39 -6.60
N ALA A 115 -1.49 9.70 -7.74
CA ALA A 115 -2.79 9.28 -8.26
C ALA A 115 -2.73 7.87 -8.88
N PRO A 116 -3.83 7.09 -8.88
CA PRO A 116 -3.92 5.88 -9.69
C PRO A 116 -3.70 6.17 -11.18
N ALA A 117 -2.91 5.33 -11.85
CA ALA A 117 -2.67 5.41 -13.29
C ALA A 117 -3.85 4.84 -14.09
N ASP A 118 -5.01 5.50 -14.02
CA ASP A 118 -6.27 5.02 -14.64
C ASP A 118 -6.16 4.85 -16.16
N ALA A 119 -5.28 5.59 -16.83
CA ALA A 119 -5.00 5.44 -18.26
C ALA A 119 -4.26 4.13 -18.60
N ILE A 120 -3.57 3.53 -17.63
CA ILE A 120 -2.78 2.29 -17.80
C ILE A 120 -3.58 1.09 -17.30
N ASP A 121 -4.13 1.17 -16.08
CA ASP A 121 -4.94 0.11 -15.49
C ASP A 121 -6.16 0.71 -14.75
N PRO A 122 -7.26 0.97 -15.48
CA PRO A 122 -8.47 1.52 -14.89
C PRO A 122 -9.12 0.55 -13.88
N ALA A 123 -8.89 -0.75 -14.03
CA ALA A 123 -9.41 -1.76 -13.12
C ALA A 123 -8.66 -1.71 -11.77
N TRP A 124 -7.35 -1.47 -11.79
CA TRP A 124 -6.58 -1.23 -10.57
C TRP A 124 -7.01 0.05 -9.88
N GLY A 125 -7.15 1.16 -10.60
CA GLY A 125 -7.59 2.43 -10.01
C GLY A 125 -8.99 2.35 -9.40
N SER A 126 -9.93 1.66 -10.06
CA SER A 126 -11.26 1.38 -9.51
C SER A 126 -11.18 0.54 -8.22
N ALA A 127 -10.36 -0.51 -8.21
CA ALA A 127 -10.15 -1.32 -7.02
C ALA A 127 -9.47 -0.54 -5.88
N ALA A 128 -8.57 0.40 -6.18
CA ALA A 128 -7.89 1.23 -5.19
C ALA A 128 -8.88 2.19 -4.51
N ARG A 129 -9.73 2.86 -5.31
CA ARG A 129 -10.84 3.68 -4.81
C ARG A 129 -11.78 2.88 -3.92
N ALA A 130 -12.19 1.70 -4.37
CA ALA A 130 -13.04 0.79 -3.57
C ALA A 130 -12.36 0.35 -2.27
N ALA A 131 -11.03 0.15 -2.28
CA ALA A 131 -10.28 -0.21 -1.08
C ALA A 131 -10.29 0.91 -0.05
N VAL A 132 -10.05 2.14 -0.49
CA VAL A 132 -10.09 3.32 0.39
C VAL A 132 -11.50 3.52 0.95
N ALA A 133 -12.54 3.40 0.12
CA ALA A 133 -13.93 3.49 0.56
C ALA A 133 -14.30 2.41 1.60
N ALA A 134 -13.69 1.23 1.52
CA ALA A 134 -13.86 0.16 2.50
C ALA A 134 -13.05 0.36 3.79
N GLY A 135 -12.20 1.39 3.88
CA GLY A 135 -11.40 1.70 5.07
C GLY A 135 -9.93 1.26 5.01
N VAL A 136 -9.42 0.84 3.84
CA VAL A 136 -7.99 0.59 3.66
C VAL A 136 -7.23 1.93 3.70
N GLU A 137 -6.25 2.03 4.58
CA GLU A 137 -5.40 3.22 4.69
C GLU A 137 -4.43 3.29 3.51
N VAL A 138 -4.23 4.47 2.91
CA VAL A 138 -3.26 4.64 1.82
C VAL A 138 -2.22 5.70 2.18
N TYR A 139 -0.97 5.34 1.94
CA TYR A 139 0.20 6.16 2.20
C TYR A 139 1.06 6.23 0.94
N ALA A 140 1.21 7.40 0.35
CA ALA A 140 2.23 7.63 -0.68
C ALA A 140 3.44 8.31 -0.02
N LEU A 141 4.60 7.67 -0.07
CA LEU A 141 5.83 8.12 0.58
C LEU A 141 6.90 8.36 -0.48
N CYS A 142 7.32 9.62 -0.58
CA CYS A 142 8.33 10.12 -1.50
C CYS A 142 9.72 9.83 -0.95
N GLY A 143 10.60 9.28 -1.80
CA GLY A 143 11.98 8.98 -1.46
C GLY A 143 12.91 10.18 -1.68
N ALA A 144 13.83 10.41 -0.75
CA ALA A 144 15.02 11.22 -0.96
C ALA A 144 16.22 10.31 -1.27
N PHE A 145 17.05 10.74 -2.20
CA PHE A 145 18.17 9.96 -2.74
C PHE A 145 19.47 10.72 -2.51
N ALA A 146 20.41 10.06 -1.86
CA ALA A 146 21.76 10.56 -1.67
C ALA A 146 22.77 9.42 -1.91
N PRO A 147 24.06 9.71 -2.19
CA PRO A 147 25.08 8.67 -2.31
C PRO A 147 25.17 7.76 -1.07
N ALA A 148 24.83 8.27 0.11
CA ALA A 148 24.80 7.52 1.37
C ALA A 148 23.62 6.55 1.50
N GLY A 149 22.56 6.69 0.68
CA GLY A 149 21.40 5.83 0.71
C GLY A 149 20.09 6.51 0.30
N ILE A 150 19.00 5.77 0.50
CA ILE A 150 17.63 6.18 0.17
C ILE A 150 16.83 6.25 1.48
N THR A 151 16.12 7.36 1.69
CA THR A 151 15.23 7.55 2.83
C THR A 151 13.82 7.86 2.36
N LEU A 152 12.80 7.33 3.04
CA LEU A 152 11.44 7.82 2.86
C LEU A 152 11.34 9.16 3.59
N ASP A 153 11.15 10.23 2.84
CA ASP A 153 11.33 11.61 3.31
C ASP A 153 10.00 12.25 3.72
N ARG A 154 9.03 12.27 2.80
CA ARG A 154 7.75 12.95 3.02
C ARG A 154 6.57 12.18 2.47
N ARG A 155 5.38 12.48 3.01
CA ARG A 155 4.11 11.95 2.51
C ARG A 155 3.59 12.83 1.37
N LEU A 156 3.09 12.20 0.32
CA LEU A 156 2.38 12.87 -0.77
C LEU A 156 0.88 12.91 -0.48
N PRO A 157 0.19 14.02 -0.82
CA PRO A 157 -1.25 14.00 -1.04
C PRO A 157 -1.64 12.92 -2.05
N ILE A 158 -2.82 12.33 -1.86
CA ILE A 158 -3.35 11.27 -2.72
C ILE A 158 -4.62 11.80 -3.38
N GLU A 159 -4.64 11.75 -4.70
CA GLU A 159 -5.76 12.13 -5.56
C GLU A 159 -6.39 10.84 -6.12
N LEU A 160 -7.58 10.47 -5.64
CA LEU A 160 -8.26 9.21 -6.00
C LEU A 160 -9.36 9.38 -7.05
#